data_AF-A0A2U3KEJ5-F1
#
_entry.id   AF-A0A2U3KEJ5-F1
#
_cell.length_a   1.000
_cell.length_b   1.000
_cell.length_c   1.000
_cell.angle_alpha   90.00
_cell.angle_beta   90.00
_cell.angle_gamma   90.00
#
_symmetry.space_group_name_H-M   'P 1'
#
loop_
_entity.id
_entity.type
_entity.pdbx_description
1 polymer ?
#
loop_
_entity_poly.entity_id
_entity_poly.type
_entity_poly.pdbx_seq_one_letter_code
_entity_poly.pdbx_strand_id
1 'polypeptide(L)' 'MGVNEEAQIINYLKATGLKRGLLINFGDHQLSYKRFVV' A
#
# COMPACT_ATOMS: atom_id res chain seq x y z
N MET A 1 -3.51 -9.57 -0.58
CA MET A 1 -2.58 -8.49 -1.02
C MET A 1 -1.50 -9.15 -1.86
N GLY A 2 -1.30 -8.71 -3.11
CA GLY A 2 -0.30 -9.27 -4.01
C GLY A 2 1.01 -8.48 -3.98
N VAL A 3 2.09 -9.11 -4.42
CA VAL A 3 3.44 -8.52 -4.47
C VAL A 3 3.50 -7.30 -5.40
N ASN A 4 2.68 -7.30 -6.45
CA ASN A 4 2.62 -6.21 -7.43
C ASN A 4 2.06 -4.92 -6.84
N GLU A 5 1.02 -5.00 -6.00
CA GLU A 5 0.41 -3.85 -5.35
C GLU A 5 1.35 -3.20 -4.34
N GLU A 6 2.17 -3.99 -3.65
CA GLU A 6 3.17 -3.48 -2.71
C GLU A 6 4.29 -2.71 -3.42
N ALA A 7 4.81 -3.27 -4.52
CA ALA A 7 5.83 -2.61 -5.33
C ALA A 7 5.32 -1.30 -5.94
N GLN A 8 4.07 -1.29 -6.42
CA GLN A 8 3.46 -0.08 -6.94
C GLN A 8 3.32 1.02 -5.88
N ILE A 9 2.85 0.69 -4.67
CA ILE A 9 2.74 1.67 -3.58
C ILE A 9 4.08 2.31 -3.27
N ILE A 10 5.16 1.53 -3.16
CA ILE A 10 6.50 2.08 -2.90
C ILE A 10 6.95 3.03 -4.02
N ASN A 11 6.68 2.69 -5.28
CA ASN A 11 7.02 3.55 -6.41
C ASN A 11 6.22 4.87 -6.39
N TYR A 12 4.93 4.82 -6.08
CA TYR A 12 4.10 6.01 -5.97
C TYR A 12 4.52 6.90 -4.79
N LEU A 13 4.87 6.32 -3.64
CA LEU A 13 5.39 7.07 -2.49
C LEU A 13 6.66 7.85 -2.86
N LYS A 14 7.60 7.19 -3.56
CA LYS A 14 8.81 7.85 -4.06
C LYS A 14 8.51 8.94 -5.08
N ALA A 15 7.64 8.67 -6.06
CA ALA A 15 7.30 9.61 -7.12
C ALA A 15 6.57 10.87 -6.61
N THR A 16 5.75 10.73 -5.57
CA THR A 16 4.97 11.81 -4.97
C THR A 16 5.68 12.53 -3.83
N GLY A 17 6.81 11.99 -3.35
CA GLY A 17 7.51 12.49 -2.15
C GLY A 17 6.77 12.23 -0.84
N LEU A 18 5.71 11.41 -0.87
CA LEU A 18 4.96 11.02 0.32
C LEU A 18 5.73 9.93 1.09
N LYS A 19 5.77 10.06 2.42
CA LYS A 19 6.57 9.16 3.29
C LYS A 19 5.82 7.92 3.76
N ARG A 20 4.49 7.88 3.59
CA ARG A 20 3.64 6.84 4.19
C ARG A 20 2.51 6.45 3.24
N GLY A 21 2.28 5.15 3.11
CA GLY A 21 1.20 4.59 2.31
C GLY A 21 0.47 3.48 3.06
N LEU A 22 -0.79 3.25 2.69
CA LEU A 22 -1.63 2.20 3.26
C LEU A 22 -2.19 1.35 2.11
N LEU A 23 -1.98 0.04 2.16
CA LEU A 23 -2.71 -0.93 1.32
C LEU A 23 -3.81 -1.54 2.16
N ILE A 24 -5.05 -1.54 1.68
CA ILE A 24 -6.20 -2.12 2.36
C ILE A 24 -6.89 -3.15 1.46
N ASN A 25 -7.49 -4.17 2.04
CA ASN A 25 -8.33 -5.10 1.30
C ASN A 25 -9.72 -4.50 1.04
N PHE A 26 -10.39 -5.03 0.00
CA PHE A 26 -11.76 -4.71 -0.34
C PHE A 26 -12.54 -6.00 -0.60
N GLY A 27 -13.83 -6.00 -0.25
CA GLY A 27 -14.73 -7.14 -0.51
C GLY A 27 -14.59 -8.33 0.44
N ASP A 28 -13.82 -8.19 1.51
CA ASP A 28 -13.68 -9.21 2.55
C ASP A 28 -14.55 -8.88 3.77
N HIS A 29 -14.84 -9.87 4.61
CA HIS A 29 -15.67 -9.69 5.80
C HIS A 29 -14.99 -8.87 6.90
N GLN A 30 -13.68 -8.63 6.80
CA GLN A 30 -12.87 -7.98 7.81
C GLN A 30 -11.84 -7.06 7.17
N LEU A 31 -11.64 -5.88 7.76
CA LEU A 31 -10.61 -4.94 7.30
C LEU A 31 -9.21 -5.46 7.66
N SER A 32 -8.38 -5.57 6.64
CA SER A 32 -6.95 -5.87 6.73
C SER A 32 -6.18 -4.77 6.03
N TYR A 33 -5.11 -4.29 6.66
CA TYR A 33 -4.27 -3.24 6.09
C TYR A 33 -2.78 -3.52 6.28
N LYS A 34 -1.96 -2.98 5.39
CA LYS A 34 -0.49 -3.00 5.44
C LYS A 34 0.04 -1.59 5.27
N ARG A 35 0.96 -1.20 6.16
CA ARG A 35 1.57 0.15 6.18
C ARG A 35 2.95 0.11 5.53
N PHE A 36 3.22 1.08 4.69
CA PHE A 36 4.51 1.28 4.03
C PHE A 36 5.12 2.60 4.47
N VAL A 37 6.44 2.61 4.60
CA VAL A 37 7.24 3.80 4.96
C VAL A 37 8.46 3.84 4.03
N VAL A 38 8.72 5.01 3.43
CA VAL A 38 9.83 5.27 2.52
C VAL A 38 10.57 6.52 2.95
#